data_AF-A0A453DG71-F1
#
_entry.id   AF-A0A453DG71-F1
#
_cell.length_a   1.000
_cell.length_b   1.000
_cell.length_c   1.000
_cell.angle_alpha   90.00
_cell.angle_beta   90.00
_cell.angle_gamma   90.00
#
_symmetry.space_group_name_H-M   'P 1'
#
loop_
_entity.id
_entity.type
_entity.pdbx_description
1 polymer ?
#
loop_
_entity_poly.entity_id
_entity_poly.type
_entity_poly.pdbx_seq_one_letter_code
_entity_poly.pdbx_strand_id
1 'polypeptide(L)'
;MKILFALFLLALTVSSAYAPCKFIILVTTGDREDAGTDARVSLSVSTANGKKLVIKSLKPWGQKGHNNFEKGHTDKFEGSGKCLPSKPCRMLLESNGKGNKPGWFVDKVAFTQIEQKKLSQKEKTFNVNRLLARDESPGTLFVVVDDCAK
;
A
#
# COMPACT_ATOMS: atom_id res chain seq x y z
N MET A 1 37.52 -43.37 -32.51
CA MET A 1 37.81 -42.10 -31.80
C MET A 1 36.50 -41.59 -31.19
N LYS A 2 36.21 -41.91 -29.93
CA LYS A 2 34.99 -41.49 -29.21
C LYS A 2 35.35 -40.25 -28.40
N ILE A 3 34.93 -39.07 -28.86
CA ILE A 3 35.11 -37.82 -28.11
C ILE A 3 33.80 -37.56 -27.38
N LEU A 4 33.80 -37.82 -26.06
CA LEU A 4 32.74 -37.42 -25.14
C LEU A 4 32.70 -35.88 -25.08
N PHE A 5 31.66 -35.26 -25.61
CA PHE A 5 31.36 -33.86 -25.33
C PHE A 5 30.54 -33.79 -24.04
N ALA A 6 31.23 -33.68 -22.91
CA ALA A 6 30.61 -33.27 -21.66
C ALA A 6 30.30 -31.76 -21.74
N LEU A 7 29.14 -31.42 -22.30
CA LEU A 7 28.56 -30.08 -22.20
C LEU A 7 28.03 -29.88 -20.79
N PHE A 8 28.92 -29.47 -19.89
CA PHE A 8 28.54 -28.97 -18.57
C PHE A 8 27.95 -27.57 -18.76
N LEU A 9 26.66 -27.50 -19.07
CA LEU A 9 25.89 -26.25 -19.04
C LEU A 9 25.79 -25.80 -17.58
N LEU A 10 26.76 -25.00 -17.15
CA LEU A 10 26.66 -24.27 -15.91
C LEU A 10 25.58 -23.19 -16.10
N ALA A 11 24.32 -23.55 -15.85
CA ALA A 11 23.24 -22.58 -15.79
C ALA A 11 23.52 -21.65 -14.61
N LEU A 12 24.16 -20.52 -14.89
CA LEU A 12 24.29 -19.40 -13.98
C LEU A 12 22.87 -18.85 -13.76
N THR A 13 22.16 -19.45 -12.80
CA THR A 13 20.89 -18.89 -12.35
C THR A 13 21.22 -17.58 -11.64
N VAL A 14 21.10 -16.48 -12.37
CA VAL A 14 21.14 -15.14 -11.78
C VAL A 14 19.89 -15.04 -10.92
N SER A 15 20.01 -15.39 -9.65
CA SER A 15 18.96 -15.19 -8.64
C SER A 15 18.89 -13.70 -8.35
N SER A 16 18.37 -12.92 -9.31
CA SER A 16 17.88 -11.58 -9.01
C SER A 16 16.85 -11.74 -7.88
N ALA A 17 16.93 -10.89 -6.86
CA ALA A 17 15.97 -10.83 -5.77
C ALA A 17 14.58 -10.49 -6.36
N TYR A 18 13.90 -11.49 -6.88
CA TYR A 18 12.62 -11.36 -7.54
C TYR A 18 11.60 -11.01 -6.47
N ALA A 19 11.01 -9.83 -6.58
CA ALA A 19 9.88 -9.45 -5.75
C ALA A 19 8.62 -10.16 -6.30
N PRO A 20 8.11 -11.22 -5.65
CA PRO A 20 7.09 -12.08 -6.24
C PRO A 20 5.73 -11.40 -6.42
N CYS A 21 5.50 -10.29 -5.73
CA CYS A 21 4.26 -9.54 -5.80
C CYS A 21 4.46 -8.06 -6.13
N LYS A 22 3.57 -7.54 -6.97
CA LYS A 22 3.31 -6.10 -7.13
C LYS A 22 2.14 -5.69 -6.26
N PHE A 23 2.20 -4.47 -5.76
CA PHE A 23 1.14 -3.84 -4.97
C PHE A 23 0.68 -2.58 -5.67
N ILE A 24 -0.63 -2.39 -5.76
CA ILE A 24 -1.27 -1.16 -6.20
C ILE A 24 -2.16 -0.71 -5.04
N ILE A 25 -1.95 0.52 -4.61
CA ILE A 25 -2.72 1.16 -3.54
C ILE A 25 -3.36 2.41 -4.14
N LEU A 26 -4.67 2.50 -4.03
CA LEU A 26 -5.43 3.70 -4.39
C LEU A 26 -5.94 4.33 -3.10
N VAL A 27 -5.61 5.59 -2.88
CA VAL A 27 -6.11 6.35 -1.72
C VAL A 27 -7.02 7.44 -2.25
N THR A 28 -8.29 7.41 -1.84
CA THR A 28 -9.25 8.46 -2.20
C THR A 28 -9.38 9.41 -1.02
N THR A 29 -9.00 10.66 -1.24
CA THR A 29 -9.28 11.77 -0.31
C THR A 29 -10.71 12.22 -0.55
N GLY A 30 -11.48 12.45 0.52
CA GLY A 30 -12.88 12.82 0.37
C GLY A 30 -13.06 14.21 -0.23
N ASP A 31 -14.30 14.49 -0.64
CA ASP A 31 -14.68 15.73 -1.31
C ASP A 31 -15.44 16.67 -0.36
N ARG A 32 -14.79 17.05 0.74
CA ARG A 32 -15.27 18.11 1.65
C ARG A 32 -14.27 19.25 1.71
N GLU A 33 -14.71 20.40 2.18
CA GLU A 33 -13.81 21.52 2.46
C GLU A 33 -12.66 21.08 3.39
N ASP A 34 -11.46 21.55 3.06
CA ASP A 34 -10.20 21.23 3.77
C ASP A 34 -9.90 19.73 3.96
N ALA A 35 -10.36 18.89 3.03
CA ALA A 35 -10.12 17.45 3.09
C ALA A 35 -8.67 17.02 2.80
N GLY A 36 -7.86 17.85 2.13
CA GLY A 36 -6.54 17.47 1.65
C GLY A 36 -5.40 17.68 2.66
N THR A 37 -4.26 16.99 2.47
CA THR A 37 -3.11 17.08 3.39
C THR A 37 -1.75 17.12 2.69
N ASP A 38 -0.81 17.86 3.27
CA ASP A 38 0.61 17.84 2.88
C ASP A 38 1.45 16.90 3.77
N ALA A 39 0.80 16.24 4.73
CA ALA A 39 1.45 15.40 5.70
C ALA A 39 2.02 14.13 5.06
N ARG A 40 2.99 13.52 5.76
CA ARG A 40 3.47 12.20 5.37
C ARG A 40 2.45 11.15 5.80
N VAL A 41 1.99 10.35 4.85
CA VAL A 41 1.09 9.21 5.08
C VAL A 41 1.85 7.88 5.09
N SER A 42 1.59 7.05 6.08
CA SER A 42 2.03 5.65 6.16
C SER A 42 0.85 4.68 6.16
N LEU A 43 1.10 3.47 5.66
CA LEU A 43 0.10 2.42 5.53
C LEU A 43 0.66 1.09 6.03
N SER A 44 -0.12 0.37 6.82
CA SER A 44 0.09 -1.05 7.05
C SER A 44 -1.17 -1.83 6.76
N VAL A 45 -1.04 -2.95 6.04
CA VAL A 45 -2.14 -3.91 5.82
C VAL A 45 -1.74 -5.27 6.35
N SER A 46 -2.67 -5.96 6.99
CA SER A 46 -2.44 -7.25 7.63
C SER A 46 -3.51 -8.27 7.25
N THR A 47 -3.08 -9.52 7.17
CA THR A 47 -3.94 -10.69 6.97
C THR A 47 -4.36 -11.28 8.32
N ALA A 48 -5.37 -12.16 8.34
CA ALA A 48 -5.93 -12.73 9.57
C ALA A 48 -4.90 -13.50 10.41
N ASN A 49 -3.83 -14.03 9.80
CA ASN A 49 -2.74 -14.72 10.49
C ASN A 49 -1.62 -13.77 10.97
N GLY A 50 -1.84 -12.45 10.91
CA GLY A 50 -0.89 -11.44 11.37
C GLY A 50 0.26 -11.11 10.42
N LYS A 51 0.36 -11.73 9.23
CA LYS A 51 1.34 -11.31 8.23
C LYS A 51 0.95 -9.93 7.67
N LYS A 52 1.93 -9.03 7.60
CA LYS A 52 1.73 -7.61 7.28
C LYS A 52 2.67 -7.08 6.20
N LEU A 53 2.17 -6.13 5.43
CA LEU A 53 2.95 -5.19 4.63
C LEU A 53 2.99 -3.86 5.38
N VAL A 54 4.16 -3.24 5.49
CA VAL A 54 4.36 -1.95 6.15
C VAL A 54 5.03 -0.99 5.19
N ILE A 55 4.38 0.13 4.93
CA ILE A 55 4.85 1.21 4.06
C ILE A 55 5.02 2.45 4.94
N LYS A 56 6.28 2.75 5.28
CA LYS A 56 6.62 3.89 6.14
C LYS A 56 6.29 5.24 5.52
N SER A 57 6.17 5.33 4.20
CA SER A 57 5.75 6.54 3.49
C SER A 57 5.20 6.14 2.13
N LEU A 58 3.99 6.58 1.79
CA LEU A 58 3.41 6.34 0.47
C LEU A 58 4.05 7.19 -0.62
N LYS A 59 4.57 8.38 -0.29
CA LYS A 59 5.11 9.34 -1.28
C LYS A 59 6.15 8.74 -2.25
N PRO A 60 7.14 7.92 -1.82
CA PRO A 60 8.08 7.28 -2.75
C PRO A 60 7.48 6.20 -3.67
N TRP A 61 6.27 5.74 -3.38
CA TRP A 61 5.53 4.76 -4.20
C TRP A 61 4.62 5.45 -5.23
N GLY A 62 4.43 6.77 -5.11
CA GLY A 62 3.59 7.57 -5.99
C GLY A 62 4.37 8.20 -7.14
N GLN A 63 3.67 8.96 -7.97
CA GLN A 63 4.30 9.73 -9.04
C GLN A 63 5.23 10.81 -8.47
N LYS A 64 6.46 10.88 -8.99
CA LYS A 64 7.45 11.89 -8.57
C LYS A 64 6.94 13.30 -8.88
N GLY A 65 6.99 14.17 -7.88
CA GLY A 65 6.57 15.58 -8.01
C GLY A 65 5.05 15.79 -8.02
N HIS A 66 4.24 14.72 -7.98
CA HIS A 66 2.79 14.83 -7.86
C HIS A 66 2.40 15.27 -6.45
N ASN A 67 1.44 16.18 -6.36
CA ASN A 67 0.85 16.57 -5.09
C ASN A 67 -0.27 15.59 -4.74
N ASN A 68 0.01 14.70 -3.79
CA ASN A 68 -0.90 13.62 -3.43
C ASN A 68 -1.81 14.07 -2.27
N PHE A 69 -2.89 13.34 -2.04
CA PHE A 69 -3.82 13.49 -0.94
C PHE A 69 -4.61 14.81 -0.98
N GLU A 70 -4.94 15.28 -2.18
CA GLU A 70 -5.74 16.49 -2.38
C GLU A 70 -7.24 16.18 -2.42
N LYS A 71 -8.05 17.14 -1.97
CA LYS A 71 -9.52 17.05 -1.91
C LYS A 71 -10.10 16.44 -3.19
N GLY A 72 -10.96 15.44 -3.05
CA GLY A 72 -11.69 14.79 -4.15
C GLY A 72 -10.82 13.96 -5.10
N HIS A 73 -9.50 13.86 -4.89
CA HIS A 73 -8.61 13.10 -5.77
C HIS A 73 -8.38 11.69 -5.26
N THR A 74 -8.12 10.79 -6.22
CA THR A 74 -7.62 9.44 -5.94
C THR A 74 -6.19 9.31 -6.43
N ASP A 75 -5.27 9.04 -5.52
CA ASP A 75 -3.85 8.88 -5.81
C ASP A 75 -3.45 7.41 -5.87
N LYS A 76 -2.60 7.08 -6.84
CA LYS A 76 -2.09 5.73 -7.07
C LYS A 76 -0.65 5.60 -6.56
N PHE A 77 -0.41 4.54 -5.80
CA PHE A 77 0.89 4.16 -5.29
C PHE A 77 1.22 2.73 -5.69
N GLU A 78 2.44 2.50 -6.17
CA GLU A 78 2.89 1.19 -6.65
C GLU A 78 4.19 0.78 -5.98
N GLY A 79 4.28 -0.50 -5.64
CA GLY A 79 5.50 -1.09 -5.10
C GLY A 79 5.58 -2.58 -5.34
N SER A 80 6.64 -3.21 -4.84
CA SER A 80 6.86 -4.64 -5.01
C SER A 80 7.51 -5.24 -3.78
N GLY A 81 7.25 -6.51 -3.51
CA GLY A 81 7.83 -7.19 -2.37
C GLY A 81 7.33 -8.62 -2.19
N LYS A 82 7.50 -9.15 -0.97
CA LYS A 82 7.00 -10.47 -0.58
C LYS A 82 5.47 -10.47 -0.54
N CYS A 83 4.86 -11.47 -1.15
CA CYS A 83 3.41 -11.63 -1.16
C CYS A 83 2.82 -11.82 0.24
N LEU A 84 1.68 -11.18 0.50
CA LEU A 84 0.81 -11.57 1.60
C LEU A 84 0.18 -12.94 1.30
N PRO A 85 0.07 -13.81 2.31
CA PRO A 85 -0.42 -15.18 2.12
C PRO A 85 -1.89 -15.21 1.68
N SER A 86 -2.72 -14.29 2.17
CA SER A 86 -4.14 -14.17 1.86
C SER A 86 -4.55 -12.71 1.63
N LYS A 87 -5.84 -12.48 1.31
CA LYS A 87 -6.41 -11.13 1.21
C LYS A 87 -6.25 -10.41 2.56
N PRO A 88 -5.75 -9.17 2.60
CA PRO A 88 -5.67 -8.42 3.85
C PRO A 88 -7.08 -8.12 4.37
N CYS A 89 -7.23 -8.11 5.68
CA CYS A 89 -8.48 -7.86 6.39
C CYS A 89 -8.37 -6.73 7.41
N ARG A 90 -7.15 -6.30 7.75
CA ARG A 90 -6.91 -5.17 8.64
C ARG A 90 -6.01 -4.13 7.98
N MET A 91 -6.31 -2.85 8.20
CA MET A 91 -5.52 -1.71 7.76
C MET A 91 -5.24 -0.78 8.93
N LEU A 92 -4.02 -0.23 9.00
CA LEU A 92 -3.66 0.96 9.76
C LEU A 92 -3.18 2.02 8.76
N LEU A 93 -3.86 3.16 8.73
CA LEU A 93 -3.50 4.32 7.93
C LEU A 93 -3.19 5.48 8.86
N GLU A 94 -2.04 6.11 8.68
CA GLU A 94 -1.52 7.13 9.62
C GLU A 94 -1.01 8.36 8.86
N SER A 95 -1.40 9.54 9.32
CA SER A 95 -0.79 10.82 8.98
C SER A 95 0.17 11.25 10.10
N ASN A 96 1.29 11.87 9.75
CA ASN A 96 2.15 12.49 10.76
C ASN A 96 1.66 13.88 11.23
N GLY A 97 0.62 14.43 10.61
CA GLY A 97 0.00 15.72 10.96
C GLY A 97 0.95 16.92 10.89
N LYS A 98 1.95 16.89 10.01
CA LYS A 98 2.89 18.00 9.78
C LYS A 98 2.61 18.66 8.43
N GLY A 99 3.07 19.91 8.26
CA GLY A 99 2.89 20.68 7.03
C GLY A 99 1.78 21.72 7.16
N ASN A 100 1.42 22.36 6.05
CA ASN A 100 0.45 23.47 6.04
C ASN A 100 -0.99 22.98 6.20
N LYS A 101 -1.29 21.76 5.72
CA LYS A 101 -2.59 21.11 5.84
C LYS A 101 -2.48 19.84 6.71
N PRO A 102 -2.53 19.95 8.05
CA PRO A 102 -2.29 18.80 8.94
C PRO A 102 -3.49 17.86 9.08
N GLY A 103 -4.71 18.34 8.81
CA GLY A 103 -5.93 17.54 8.76
C GLY A 103 -6.06 16.82 7.42
N TRP A 104 -6.72 15.66 7.41
CA TRP A 104 -6.92 14.88 6.20
C TRP A 104 -8.22 14.07 6.27
N PHE A 105 -9.18 14.33 5.38
CA PHE A 105 -10.40 13.53 5.31
C PHE A 105 -10.25 12.42 4.27
N VAL A 106 -10.29 11.18 4.74
CA VAL A 106 -10.08 10.00 3.90
C VAL A 106 -11.42 9.34 3.61
N ASP A 107 -11.73 9.11 2.33
CA ASP A 107 -12.89 8.31 1.93
C ASP A 107 -12.57 6.82 2.06
N LYS A 108 -11.59 6.33 1.31
CA LYS A 108 -11.27 4.89 1.25
C LYS A 108 -9.83 4.62 0.79
N VAL A 109 -9.40 3.40 1.05
CA VAL A 109 -8.15 2.84 0.51
C VAL A 109 -8.45 1.52 -0.19
N ALA A 110 -8.14 1.41 -1.47
CA ALA A 110 -8.18 0.15 -2.21
C ALA A 110 -6.76 -0.43 -2.33
N PHE A 111 -6.63 -1.72 -2.05
CA PHE A 111 -5.38 -2.45 -2.09
C PHE A 111 -5.51 -3.65 -3.03
N THR A 112 -4.63 -3.73 -4.02
CA THR A 112 -4.50 -4.85 -4.93
C THR A 112 -3.09 -5.42 -4.84
N GLN A 113 -2.99 -6.72 -4.58
CA GLN A 113 -1.75 -7.49 -4.71
C GLN A 113 -1.84 -8.38 -5.95
N ILE A 114 -0.81 -8.37 -6.79
CA ILE A 114 -0.68 -9.21 -7.97
C ILE A 114 0.51 -10.16 -7.75
N GLU A 115 0.26 -11.47 -7.66
CA GLU A 115 1.29 -12.50 -7.60
C GLU A 115 1.76 -12.84 -9.02
N GLN A 116 2.96 -12.35 -9.36
CA GLN A 116 3.42 -12.27 -10.75
C GLN A 116 3.57 -13.66 -11.42
N LYS A 117 4.03 -14.67 -10.69
CA LYS A 117 4.24 -16.02 -11.24
C LYS A 117 2.94 -16.81 -11.43
N LYS A 118 1.97 -16.59 -10.53
CA LYS A 118 0.68 -17.30 -10.56
C LYS A 118 -0.40 -16.52 -11.31
N LEU A 119 -0.10 -15.28 -11.72
CA LEU A 119 -1.03 -14.36 -12.35
C LEU A 119 -2.35 -14.22 -11.57
N SER A 120 -2.26 -14.31 -10.24
CA SER A 120 -3.40 -14.20 -9.33
C SER A 120 -3.42 -12.85 -8.65
N GLN A 121 -4.62 -12.37 -8.30
CA GLN A 121 -4.80 -11.10 -7.61
C GLN A 121 -5.62 -11.24 -6.34
N LYS A 122 -5.32 -10.38 -5.36
CA LYS A 122 -6.04 -10.25 -4.10
C LYS A 122 -6.38 -8.79 -3.90
N GLU A 123 -7.67 -8.49 -3.79
CA GLU A 123 -8.17 -7.12 -3.71
C GLU A 123 -8.97 -6.89 -2.43
N LYS A 124 -8.76 -5.74 -1.79
CA LYS A 124 -9.50 -5.30 -0.62
C LYS A 124 -9.68 -3.80 -0.64
N THR A 125 -10.91 -3.35 -0.47
CA THR A 125 -11.22 -1.95 -0.17
C THR A 125 -11.53 -1.80 1.31
N PHE A 126 -10.91 -0.81 1.93
CA PHE A 126 -11.17 -0.37 3.29
C PHE A 126 -11.88 0.98 3.22
N ASN A 127 -13.17 1.00 3.57
CA ASN A 127 -13.91 2.24 3.70
C ASN A 127 -13.48 2.93 5.01
N VAL A 128 -13.08 4.19 4.92
CA VAL A 128 -12.56 4.98 6.05
C VAL A 128 -13.59 6.04 6.46
N ASN A 129 -13.99 6.89 5.52
CA ASN A 129 -14.98 7.96 5.69
C ASN A 129 -14.81 8.74 7.00
N ARG A 130 -13.59 9.22 7.25
CA ARG A 130 -13.21 9.81 8.53
C ARG A 130 -12.13 10.88 8.37
N LEU A 131 -12.24 11.92 9.19
CA LEU A 131 -11.20 12.93 9.36
C LEU A 131 -10.06 12.41 10.24
N LEU A 132 -8.83 12.59 9.76
CA LEU A 132 -7.59 12.38 10.50
C LEU A 132 -7.00 13.75 10.86
N ALA A 133 -7.40 14.30 11.99
CA ALA A 133 -6.99 15.61 12.48
C ALA A 133 -6.86 15.60 14.02
N ARG A 134 -6.14 16.56 14.60
CA ARG A 134 -5.99 16.67 16.07
C ARG A 134 -7.04 17.57 16.70
N ASP A 135 -7.47 18.57 15.94
CA ASP A 135 -8.30 19.70 16.32
C ASP A 135 -9.79 19.49 16.04
N GLU A 136 -10.15 18.46 15.28
CA GLU A 136 -11.55 18.06 15.03
C GLU A 136 -11.76 16.58 15.37
N SER A 137 -12.95 16.26 15.90
CA SER A 137 -13.35 14.89 16.23
C SER A 137 -13.17 13.94 15.03
N PRO A 138 -12.55 12.76 15.21
CA PRO A 138 -12.26 12.07 16.47
C PRO A 138 -10.91 12.45 17.15
N GLY A 139 -10.17 13.45 16.67
CA GLY A 139 -8.93 13.91 17.30
C GLY A 139 -7.73 12.97 17.08
N THR A 140 -7.82 12.04 16.13
CA THR A 140 -6.78 11.05 15.84
C THR A 140 -6.19 11.26 14.46
N LEU A 141 -4.87 11.16 14.33
CA LEU A 141 -4.16 11.20 13.03
C LEU A 141 -4.05 9.84 12.35
N PHE A 142 -4.80 8.85 12.83
CA PHE A 142 -4.77 7.49 12.29
C PHE A 142 -6.15 6.85 12.33
N VAL A 143 -6.32 5.81 11.53
CA VAL A 143 -7.49 4.94 11.56
C VAL A 143 -7.05 3.49 11.45
N VAL A 144 -7.72 2.63 12.22
CA VAL A 144 -7.65 1.18 12.06
C VAL A 144 -8.98 0.70 11.53
N VAL A 145 -8.96 -0.01 10.40
CA VAL A 145 -10.11 -0.77 9.90
C VAL A 145 -9.79 -2.23 10.10
N ASP A 146 -10.55 -2.95 10.93
CA ASP A 146 -10.34 -4.37 11.22
C ASP A 146 -11.59 -5.18 10.84
N ASP A 147 -11.47 -5.93 9.74
CA ASP A 147 -12.49 -6.84 9.23
C ASP A 147 -12.03 -8.30 9.32
N CYS A 148 -11.01 -8.63 10.14
CA CYS A 148 -10.45 -9.99 10.15
C CYS A 148 -11.34 -11.03 10.82
N ALA A 149 -12.28 -10.60 11.65
CA ALA A 149 -13.26 -11.47 12.32
C ALA A 149 -14.62 -11.50 11.61
N LYS A 150 -14.75 -10.79 10.48
CA LYS A 150 -15.96 -10.78 9.65
C LYS A 150 -15.90 -11.87 8.58
#